data_AF-A0A3E0K461-F1
#
_entry.id   AF-A0A3E0K461-F1
#
_cell.length_a   1.000
_cell.length_b   1.000
_cell.length_c   1.000
_cell.angle_alpha   90.00
_cell.angle_beta   90.00
_cell.angle_gamma   90.00
#
_symmetry.space_group_name_H-M   'P 1'
#
loop_
_entity.id
_entity.type
_entity.pdbx_description
1 polymer ?
#
loop_
_entity_poly.entity_id
_entity_poly.type
_entity_poly.pdbx_seq_one_letter_code
_entity_poly.pdbx_strand_id
1 'polypeptide(L)'
;MFWTEEKLQARIAELDQFRYRHLIPIHEFASVPDEKGEIGTYPPEQREGKTLKIGDYWRGRDQYLWLFANIKIPSEWIGKEIVGIFDFGKTGEGNNSGFESLLFVNNSPYQGVDSNHKEVFLPDEFAGKTLELAFRLWSGLEGGGEPAIQEHKIKYAAIGCLDEDTDDLYWTSKAIKLSPYNCVKREIEKEPCCFPFGRINSGQTNTKHKEECNHGSISYYPK
;
A
#
# COMPACT_ATOMS: atom_id res chain seq x y z
N MET A 1 9.08 -28.87 12.78
CA MET A 1 9.67 -27.53 13.08
C MET A 1 8.54 -26.67 13.64
N PHE A 2 8.62 -26.20 14.88
CA PHE A 2 7.55 -25.41 15.50
C PHE A 2 7.64 -23.93 15.08
N TRP A 3 6.46 -23.28 14.97
CA TRP A 3 6.25 -21.85 14.69
C TRP A 3 6.80 -21.31 13.36
N THR A 4 6.68 -22.10 12.29
CA THR A 4 7.22 -21.70 10.97
C THR A 4 6.55 -20.43 10.44
N GLU A 5 5.23 -20.28 10.59
CA GLU A 5 4.48 -19.12 10.06
C GLU A 5 4.80 -17.83 10.84
N GLU A 6 4.86 -17.92 12.18
CA GLU A 6 5.18 -16.79 13.04
C GLU A 6 6.62 -16.34 12.83
N LYS A 7 7.55 -17.28 12.65
CA LYS A 7 8.96 -16.97 12.31
C LYS A 7 9.06 -16.30 10.94
N LEU A 8 8.34 -16.80 9.94
CA LEU A 8 8.29 -16.18 8.62
C LEU A 8 7.72 -14.76 8.70
N GLN A 9 6.61 -14.57 9.42
CA GLN A 9 6.01 -13.26 9.63
C GLN A 9 6.97 -12.28 10.33
N ALA A 10 7.71 -12.75 11.34
CA ALA A 10 8.72 -11.93 12.01
C ALA A 10 9.83 -11.50 11.03
N ARG A 11 10.28 -12.39 10.14
CA ARG A 11 11.29 -12.05 9.12
C ARG A 11 10.76 -11.10 8.05
N ILE A 12 9.51 -11.27 7.60
CA ILE A 12 8.89 -10.33 6.67
C ILE A 12 8.78 -8.94 7.31
N ALA A 13 8.36 -8.85 8.58
CA ALA A 13 8.27 -7.58 9.30
C ALA A 13 9.64 -6.92 9.50
N GLU A 14 10.70 -7.70 9.68
CA GLU A 14 12.07 -7.23 9.76
C GLU A 14 12.57 -6.68 8.41
N LEU A 15 12.26 -7.38 7.29
CA LEU A 15 12.64 -6.94 5.94
C LEU A 15 12.10 -5.55 5.61
N ASP A 16 10.91 -5.19 6.08
CA ASP A 16 10.27 -3.88 5.84
C ASP A 16 11.19 -2.70 6.18
N GLN A 17 11.98 -2.82 7.26
CA GLN A 17 12.90 -1.78 7.72
C GLN A 17 14.15 -1.64 6.84
N PHE A 18 14.47 -2.69 6.08
CA PHE A 18 15.66 -2.74 5.24
C PHE A 18 15.39 -2.39 3.78
N ARG A 19 14.12 -2.17 3.39
CA ARG A 19 13.73 -1.75 2.04
C ARG A 19 14.30 -0.38 1.66
N TYR A 20 14.59 0.47 2.66
CA TYR A 20 15.06 1.83 2.42
C TYR A 20 16.50 2.04 2.92
N ARG A 21 17.29 2.76 2.14
CA ARG A 21 18.70 3.09 2.40
C ARG A 21 18.89 4.60 2.39
N HIS A 22 19.95 5.06 3.08
CA HIS A 22 20.38 6.46 3.07
C HIS A 22 19.27 7.46 3.43
N LEU A 23 18.39 7.10 4.36
CA LEU A 23 17.25 7.92 4.75
C LEU A 23 17.69 9.29 5.31
N ILE A 24 17.20 10.34 4.66
CA ILE A 24 17.30 11.73 5.11
C ILE A 24 15.94 12.11 5.70
N PRO A 25 15.83 12.27 7.03
CA PRO A 25 14.56 12.63 7.67
C PRO A 25 14.17 14.09 7.38
N ILE A 26 12.87 14.33 7.22
CA ILE A 26 12.28 15.67 7.18
C ILE A 26 11.64 15.90 8.54
N HIS A 27 12.27 16.74 9.37
CA HIS A 27 11.87 16.91 10.76
C HIS A 27 10.71 17.89 10.96
N GLU A 28 10.54 18.82 10.03
CA GLU A 28 9.60 19.92 10.15
C GLU A 28 9.04 20.35 8.80
N PHE A 29 7.85 20.90 8.86
CA PHE A 29 7.08 21.42 7.74
C PHE A 29 6.57 22.81 8.09
N ALA A 30 6.68 23.76 7.16
CA ALA A 30 5.88 24.98 7.26
C ALA A 30 4.43 24.63 6.94
N SER A 31 3.48 25.14 7.71
CA SER A 31 2.07 24.76 7.63
C SER A 31 1.16 25.98 7.49
N VAL A 32 0.35 26.00 6.43
CA VAL A 32 -0.54 27.11 6.10
C VAL A 32 -1.96 26.57 5.94
N PRO A 33 -2.93 27.00 6.77
CA PRO A 33 -4.33 26.63 6.58
C PRO A 33 -4.85 27.09 5.21
N ASP A 34 -5.64 26.24 4.56
CA ASP A 34 -6.34 26.59 3.34
C ASP A 34 -7.81 26.86 3.67
N GLU A 35 -8.09 28.10 4.06
CA GLU A 35 -9.40 28.54 4.54
C GLU A 35 -10.48 28.47 3.46
N LYS A 36 -10.10 28.59 2.19
CA LYS A 36 -11.06 28.58 1.07
C LYS A 36 -11.47 27.16 0.69
N GLY A 37 -10.54 26.20 0.79
CA GLY A 37 -10.82 24.80 0.46
C GLY A 37 -11.28 24.59 -0.98
N GLU A 38 -10.90 25.48 -1.91
CA GLU A 38 -11.35 25.43 -3.29
C GLU A 38 -10.85 24.15 -4.00
N ILE A 39 -11.66 23.56 -4.85
CA ILE A 39 -11.27 22.35 -5.58
C ILE A 39 -10.21 22.73 -6.62
N GLY A 40 -9.12 21.96 -6.71
CA GLY A 40 -8.06 22.19 -7.69
C GLY A 40 -7.11 23.35 -7.37
N THR A 41 -7.07 23.81 -6.12
CA THR A 41 -6.13 24.83 -5.67
C THR A 41 -4.68 24.34 -5.71
N TYR A 42 -3.80 25.21 -6.20
CA TYR A 42 -2.35 25.03 -6.22
C TYR A 42 -1.71 25.58 -4.95
N PRO A 43 -0.46 25.16 -4.62
CA PRO A 43 0.23 25.64 -3.44
C PRO A 43 0.35 27.18 -3.45
N PRO A 44 0.01 27.88 -2.33
CA PRO A 44 0.16 29.33 -2.25
C PRO A 44 1.63 29.78 -2.34
N GLU A 45 1.86 30.96 -2.90
CA GLU A 45 3.19 31.60 -2.92
C GLU A 45 3.65 32.00 -1.52
N GLN A 46 2.72 32.47 -0.69
CA GLN A 46 3.01 32.80 0.71
C GLN A 46 3.00 31.52 1.56
N ARG A 47 4.20 31.11 1.98
CA ARG A 47 4.44 29.89 2.78
C ARG A 47 4.76 30.18 4.24
N GLU A 48 4.55 31.41 4.68
CA GLU A 48 4.77 31.85 6.06
C GLU A 48 3.63 31.37 6.95
N GLY A 49 3.83 30.19 7.53
CA GLY A 49 2.86 29.52 8.38
C GLY A 49 3.46 29.06 9.70
N LYS A 50 2.69 28.26 10.44
CA LYS A 50 3.21 27.62 11.66
C LYS A 50 4.13 26.48 11.29
N THR A 51 5.15 26.20 12.10
CA THR A 51 5.95 24.99 11.91
C THR A 51 5.28 23.80 12.58
N LEU A 52 5.07 22.71 11.83
CA LEU A 52 4.67 21.40 12.35
C LEU A 52 5.84 20.43 12.28
N LYS A 53 6.07 19.68 13.36
CA LYS A 53 7.18 18.73 13.48
C LYS A 53 6.69 17.30 13.43
N ILE A 54 7.61 16.37 13.14
CA ILE A 54 7.35 14.95 13.37
C ILE A 54 6.96 14.74 14.84
N GLY A 55 5.82 14.09 15.07
CA GLY A 55 5.23 13.86 16.38
C GLY A 55 4.07 14.80 16.71
N ASP A 56 3.96 15.94 16.02
CA ASP A 56 2.87 16.90 16.24
C ASP A 56 1.54 16.39 15.71
N TYR A 57 0.48 16.95 16.26
CA TYR A 57 -0.90 16.68 15.87
C TYR A 57 -1.48 17.88 15.15
N TRP A 58 -2.28 17.60 14.13
CA TRP A 58 -3.18 18.57 13.54
C TRP A 58 -4.60 18.03 13.61
N ARG A 59 -5.56 18.95 13.76
CA ARG A 59 -6.96 18.63 14.03
C ARG A 59 -7.87 19.47 13.17
N GLY A 60 -8.93 18.88 12.66
CA GLY A 60 -9.91 19.57 11.84
C GLY A 60 -11.11 18.70 11.52
N ARG A 61 -12.20 19.32 11.11
CA ARG A 61 -13.34 18.63 10.49
C ARG A 61 -13.63 19.33 9.16
N ASP A 62 -13.48 18.61 8.07
CA ASP A 62 -13.58 19.16 6.71
C ASP A 62 -12.69 20.39 6.48
N GLN A 63 -11.45 20.33 6.94
CA GLN A 63 -10.47 21.42 6.83
C GLN A 63 -9.31 21.03 5.92
N TYR A 64 -8.70 22.03 5.29
CA TYR A 64 -7.52 21.85 4.47
C TYR A 64 -6.28 22.51 5.09
N LEU A 65 -5.14 21.86 4.93
CA LEU A 65 -3.85 22.32 5.44
C LEU A 65 -2.76 22.07 4.41
N TRP A 66 -2.00 23.10 4.06
CA TRP A 66 -0.78 22.95 3.28
C TRP A 66 0.41 22.65 4.20
N LEU A 67 1.21 21.64 3.87
CA LEU A 67 2.52 21.39 4.47
C LEU A 67 3.60 21.59 3.42
N PHE A 68 4.66 22.33 3.75
CA PHE A 68 5.77 22.62 2.86
C PHE A 68 7.09 22.14 3.45
N ALA A 69 7.91 21.51 2.60
CA ALA A 69 9.28 21.17 2.92
C ALA A 69 10.16 21.35 1.69
N ASN A 70 11.38 21.85 1.89
CA ASN A 70 12.41 21.89 0.86
C ASN A 70 13.46 20.85 1.18
N ILE A 71 13.75 19.99 0.22
CA ILE A 71 14.69 18.87 0.41
C ILE A 71 15.71 18.84 -0.72
N LYS A 72 16.98 18.71 -0.35
CA LYS A 72 18.05 18.54 -1.32
C LYS A 72 18.32 17.05 -1.52
N ILE A 73 18.15 16.57 -2.74
CA ILE A 73 18.47 15.20 -3.10
C ILE A 73 19.99 15.11 -3.36
N PRO A 74 20.72 14.19 -2.70
CA PRO A 74 22.13 13.97 -2.99
C PRO A 74 22.37 13.60 -4.45
N SER A 75 23.41 14.17 -5.07
CA SER A 75 23.82 13.83 -6.45
C SER A 75 24.40 12.42 -6.56
N GLU A 76 24.85 11.84 -5.44
CA GLU A 76 25.33 10.45 -5.36
C GLU A 76 24.22 9.40 -5.52
N TRP A 77 22.95 9.83 -5.62
CA TRP A 77 21.80 8.97 -5.87
C TRP A 77 21.42 8.88 -7.36
N ILE A 78 22.21 9.49 -8.27
CA ILE A 78 22.04 9.28 -9.71
C ILE A 78 22.15 7.78 -10.02
N GLY A 79 21.19 7.27 -10.77
CA GLY A 79 21.03 5.86 -11.13
C GLY A 79 20.47 4.97 -10.01
N LYS A 80 20.02 5.54 -8.89
CA LYS A 80 19.34 4.81 -7.81
C LYS A 80 17.85 5.11 -7.83
N GLU A 81 17.04 4.21 -7.29
CA GLU A 81 15.62 4.43 -7.12
C GLU A 81 15.35 5.35 -5.92
N ILE A 82 14.99 6.61 -6.17
CA ILE A 82 14.73 7.60 -5.12
C ILE A 82 13.29 7.48 -4.65
N VAL A 83 13.08 7.42 -3.33
CA VAL A 83 11.76 7.28 -2.73
C VAL A 83 11.56 8.22 -1.54
N GLY A 84 10.45 8.94 -1.55
CA GLY A 84 9.92 9.67 -0.39
C GLY A 84 8.92 8.82 0.38
N ILE A 85 9.02 8.81 1.71
CA ILE A 85 8.17 8.04 2.61
C ILE A 85 7.49 9.02 3.55
N PHE A 86 6.17 9.10 3.49
CA PHE A 86 5.37 10.09 4.21
C PHE A 86 4.20 9.44 4.94
N ASP A 87 4.14 9.60 6.27
CA ASP A 87 3.06 9.11 7.12
C ASP A 87 2.53 10.28 7.97
N PHE A 88 1.46 10.91 7.48
CA PHE A 88 0.83 12.06 8.12
C PHE A 88 -0.35 11.73 9.04
N GLY A 89 -0.57 10.44 9.35
CA GLY A 89 -1.60 10.07 10.31
C GLY A 89 -2.30 8.76 9.98
N LYS A 90 -3.63 8.75 10.13
CA LYS A 90 -4.46 7.62 9.76
C LYS A 90 -5.50 8.09 8.75
N THR A 91 -5.63 7.35 7.66
CA THR A 91 -6.87 7.25 6.92
C THR A 91 -7.83 6.42 7.77
N GLY A 92 -9.11 6.72 7.74
CA GLY A 92 -10.13 5.95 8.44
C GLY A 92 -10.41 4.65 7.71
N GLU A 93 -11.31 3.84 8.28
CA GLU A 93 -11.58 2.46 7.86
C GLU A 93 -12.40 2.35 6.55
N GLY A 94 -12.51 3.44 5.78
CA GLY A 94 -13.36 3.59 4.60
C GLY A 94 -14.24 4.84 4.67
N ASN A 95 -14.93 5.17 3.58
CA ASN A 95 -15.68 6.43 3.39
C ASN A 95 -14.76 7.68 3.46
N ASN A 96 -15.33 8.85 3.79
CA ASN A 96 -14.61 10.11 4.01
C ASN A 96 -13.95 10.19 5.40
N SER A 97 -13.76 9.05 6.07
CA SER A 97 -13.09 9.02 7.37
C SER A 97 -11.58 8.99 7.17
N GLY A 98 -10.87 9.94 7.80
CA GLY A 98 -9.42 10.07 7.73
C GLY A 98 -8.88 11.09 6.73
N PHE A 99 -7.58 11.37 6.81
CA PHE A 99 -6.99 12.38 5.95
C PHE A 99 -6.74 11.86 4.53
N GLU A 100 -6.89 12.74 3.55
CA GLU A 100 -6.35 12.54 2.20
C GLU A 100 -5.32 13.63 1.94
N SER A 101 -4.32 13.35 1.11
CA SER A 101 -3.43 14.43 0.68
C SER A 101 -2.99 14.31 -0.76
N LEU A 102 -2.73 15.46 -1.37
CA LEU A 102 -2.15 15.57 -2.70
C LEU A 102 -0.77 16.21 -2.58
N LEU A 103 0.26 15.50 -3.02
CA LEU A 103 1.61 16.01 -3.14
C LEU A 103 1.79 16.79 -4.44
N PHE A 104 2.45 17.93 -4.32
CA PHE A 104 3.03 18.70 -5.41
C PHE A 104 4.55 18.68 -5.27
N VAL A 105 5.23 18.48 -6.39
CA VAL A 105 6.70 18.59 -6.49
C VAL A 105 7.01 19.75 -7.42
N ASN A 106 7.78 20.74 -6.95
CA ASN A 106 8.10 21.97 -7.68
C ASN A 106 6.84 22.63 -8.27
N ASN A 107 5.82 22.78 -7.43
CA ASN A 107 4.52 23.40 -7.76
C ASN A 107 3.67 22.64 -8.81
N SER A 108 4.04 21.42 -9.19
CA SER A 108 3.27 20.58 -10.11
C SER A 108 2.60 19.43 -9.36
N PRO A 109 1.31 19.13 -9.61
CA PRO A 109 0.64 17.97 -9.00
C PRO A 109 1.41 16.69 -9.31
N TYR A 110 1.56 15.82 -8.31
CA TYR A 110 2.38 14.61 -8.42
C TYR A 110 1.58 13.34 -8.14
N GLN A 111 1.21 13.11 -6.87
CA GLN A 111 0.54 11.88 -6.45
C GLN A 111 -0.29 12.12 -5.19
N GLY A 112 -1.34 11.33 -4.99
CA GLY A 112 -1.98 11.18 -3.69
C GLY A 112 -1.04 10.52 -2.68
N VAL A 113 -1.04 11.04 -1.45
CA VAL A 113 -0.32 10.46 -0.31
C VAL A 113 -1.30 10.28 0.83
N ASP A 114 -1.43 9.04 1.30
CA ASP A 114 -2.39 8.66 2.34
C ASP A 114 -1.84 7.46 3.15
N SER A 115 -2.63 6.85 4.03
CA SER A 115 -2.09 5.72 4.83
C SER A 115 -1.94 4.41 4.06
N ASN A 116 -2.56 4.30 2.89
CA ASN A 116 -2.40 3.17 1.97
C ASN A 116 -1.26 3.42 0.97
N HIS A 117 -0.99 4.68 0.63
CA HIS A 117 0.04 5.13 -0.32
C HIS A 117 1.00 6.11 0.36
N LYS A 118 1.97 5.58 1.10
CA LYS A 118 2.98 6.37 1.83
C LYS A 118 4.26 6.61 1.02
N GLU A 119 4.46 5.83 -0.03
CA GLU A 119 5.66 5.86 -0.86
C GLU A 119 5.42 6.72 -2.10
N VAL A 120 6.42 7.56 -2.41
CA VAL A 120 6.45 8.43 -3.57
C VAL A 120 7.77 8.21 -4.29
N PHE A 121 7.72 7.50 -5.41
CA PHE A 121 8.88 7.30 -6.27
C PHE A 121 9.19 8.59 -7.01
N LEU A 122 10.45 9.01 -7.00
CA LEU A 122 10.92 10.24 -7.63
C LEU A 122 11.84 9.88 -8.80
N PRO A 123 11.72 10.56 -9.94
CA PRO A 123 12.54 10.25 -11.11
C PRO A 123 14.01 10.58 -10.85
N ASP A 124 14.90 9.82 -11.49
CA ASP A 124 16.36 9.97 -11.36
C ASP A 124 16.85 11.40 -11.67
N GLU A 125 16.15 12.11 -12.55
CA GLU A 125 16.45 13.50 -12.90
C GLU A 125 16.38 14.48 -11.73
N PHE A 126 15.81 14.09 -10.58
CA PHE A 126 15.79 14.90 -9.36
C PHE A 126 17.05 14.72 -8.50
N ALA A 127 17.89 13.73 -8.77
CA ALA A 127 19.17 13.58 -8.10
C ALA A 127 20.04 14.84 -8.24
N GLY A 128 20.60 15.33 -7.14
CA GLY A 128 21.40 16.56 -7.09
C GLY A 128 20.61 17.87 -7.10
N LYS A 129 19.28 17.83 -7.22
CA LYS A 129 18.41 19.03 -7.20
C LYS A 129 17.81 19.26 -5.82
N THR A 130 17.41 20.50 -5.56
CA THR A 130 16.51 20.83 -4.46
C THR A 130 15.08 20.73 -4.96
N LEU A 131 14.26 19.96 -4.26
CA LEU A 131 12.84 19.84 -4.53
C LEU A 131 12.04 20.64 -3.52
N GLU A 132 11.03 21.34 -4.02
CA GLU A 132 9.99 21.91 -3.18
C GLU A 132 8.82 20.93 -3.10
N LEU A 133 8.56 20.42 -1.91
CA LEU A 133 7.43 19.55 -1.63
C LEU A 133 6.32 20.36 -0.99
N ALA A 134 5.11 20.27 -1.54
CA ALA A 134 3.91 20.83 -0.94
C ALA A 134 2.83 19.76 -0.86
N PHE A 135 2.33 19.47 0.33
CA PHE A 135 1.25 18.53 0.56
C PHE A 135 -0.01 19.30 0.91
N ARG A 136 -1.08 19.10 0.13
CA ARG A 136 -2.40 19.59 0.50
C ARG A 136 -3.13 18.50 1.26
N LEU A 137 -3.25 18.62 2.57
CA LEU A 137 -3.96 17.68 3.41
C LEU A 137 -5.41 18.12 3.56
N TRP A 138 -6.34 17.17 3.51
CA TRP A 138 -7.72 17.31 3.92
C TRP A 138 -7.94 16.51 5.19
N SER A 139 -8.61 17.08 6.20
CA SER A 139 -8.77 16.42 7.50
C SER A 139 -9.73 15.25 7.46
N GLY A 140 -10.51 15.12 6.40
CA GLY A 140 -11.64 14.21 6.32
C GLY A 140 -12.80 14.63 7.21
N LEU A 141 -13.78 13.73 7.24
CA LEU A 141 -15.01 13.76 8.03
C LEU A 141 -15.07 12.50 8.90
N GLU A 142 -16.18 12.29 9.59
CA GLU A 142 -16.38 11.15 10.49
C GLU A 142 -16.73 9.82 9.80
N GLY A 143 -17.00 9.79 8.49
CA GLY A 143 -17.46 8.55 7.83
C GLY A 143 -18.95 8.22 8.06
N GLY A 144 -19.66 9.05 8.82
CA GLY A 144 -21.06 8.88 9.25
C GLY A 144 -21.22 9.14 10.75
N GLY A 145 -22.47 9.31 11.20
CA GLY A 145 -22.78 9.58 12.61
C GLY A 145 -22.63 11.06 12.99
N GLU A 146 -22.39 11.32 14.28
CA GLU A 146 -22.32 12.68 14.81
C GLU A 146 -21.04 13.40 14.36
N PRO A 147 -21.12 14.70 14.01
CA PRO A 147 -19.97 15.52 13.64
C PRO A 147 -18.84 15.45 14.67
N ALA A 148 -17.63 15.08 14.22
CA ALA A 148 -16.48 14.96 15.10
C ALA A 148 -15.22 15.57 14.49
N ILE A 149 -14.38 16.15 15.34
CA ILE A 149 -13.05 16.63 14.94
C ILE A 149 -12.16 15.42 14.69
N GLN A 150 -11.55 15.39 13.50
CA GLN A 150 -10.55 14.39 13.15
C GLN A 150 -9.18 14.83 13.67
N GLU A 151 -8.43 13.90 14.24
CA GLU A 151 -7.07 14.12 14.73
C GLU A 151 -6.08 13.29 13.92
N HIS A 152 -5.03 13.94 13.46
CA HIS A 152 -4.00 13.36 12.62
C HIS A 152 -2.63 13.68 13.19
N LYS A 153 -1.77 12.65 13.27
CA LYS A 153 -0.41 12.78 13.78
C LYS A 153 0.59 12.68 12.64
N ILE A 154 1.50 13.65 12.52
CA ILE A 154 2.63 13.54 11.62
C ILE A 154 3.60 12.51 12.21
N LYS A 155 3.58 11.28 11.71
CA LYS A 155 4.36 10.17 12.28
C LYS A 155 5.76 10.06 11.71
N TYR A 156 5.88 10.25 10.39
CA TYR A 156 7.14 10.01 9.71
C TYR A 156 7.20 10.77 8.39
N ALA A 157 8.39 11.29 8.05
CA ALA A 157 8.70 11.81 6.74
C ALA A 157 10.19 11.68 6.47
N ALA A 158 10.56 11.10 5.33
CA ALA A 158 11.94 10.99 4.91
C ALA A 158 12.04 10.83 3.39
N ILE A 159 13.23 11.07 2.84
CA ILE A 159 13.59 10.62 1.48
C ILE A 159 14.82 9.72 1.59
N GLY A 160 14.86 8.65 0.82
CA GLY A 160 16.02 7.78 0.70
C GLY A 160 16.10 7.12 -0.68
N CYS A 161 16.84 6.03 -0.74
CA CYS A 161 16.85 5.14 -1.89
C CYS A 161 16.14 3.83 -1.53
N LEU A 162 15.41 3.26 -2.49
CA LEU A 162 14.91 1.90 -2.36
C LEU A 162 16.04 0.89 -2.62
N ASP A 163 16.07 -0.18 -1.84
CA ASP A 163 16.86 -1.38 -2.08
C ASP A 163 15.97 -2.37 -2.83
N GLU A 164 16.07 -2.38 -4.17
CA GLU A 164 15.17 -3.12 -5.06
C GLU A 164 15.14 -4.62 -4.73
N ASP A 165 16.29 -5.24 -4.46
CA ASP A 165 16.38 -6.66 -4.10
C ASP A 165 15.65 -6.97 -2.77
N THR A 166 15.81 -6.10 -1.77
CA THR A 166 15.13 -6.26 -0.48
C THR A 166 13.63 -6.00 -0.60
N ASP A 167 13.24 -5.03 -1.42
CA ASP A 167 11.85 -4.69 -1.71
C ASP A 167 11.11 -5.84 -2.41
N ASP A 168 11.71 -6.38 -3.47
CA ASP A 168 11.17 -7.53 -4.20
C ASP A 168 11.03 -8.74 -3.27
N LEU A 169 12.05 -9.03 -2.47
CA LEU A 169 11.98 -10.12 -1.48
C LEU A 169 10.86 -9.90 -0.46
N TYR A 170 10.69 -8.67 0.04
CA TYR A 170 9.64 -8.33 1.00
C TYR A 170 8.25 -8.57 0.41
N TRP A 171 7.97 -7.99 -0.77
CA TRP A 171 6.66 -8.11 -1.40
C TRP A 171 6.38 -9.52 -1.91
N THR A 172 7.38 -10.20 -2.47
CA THR A 172 7.27 -11.62 -2.84
C THR A 172 6.95 -12.49 -1.62
N SER A 173 7.64 -12.28 -0.50
CA SER A 173 7.38 -13.03 0.74
C SER A 173 5.99 -12.75 1.31
N LYS A 174 5.54 -11.49 1.25
CA LYS A 174 4.20 -11.07 1.69
C LYS A 174 3.11 -11.65 0.79
N ALA A 175 3.33 -11.66 -0.52
CA ALA A 175 2.43 -12.29 -1.49
C ALA A 175 2.32 -13.80 -1.26
N ILE A 176 3.45 -14.51 -1.05
CA ILE A 176 3.45 -15.94 -0.72
C ILE A 176 2.65 -16.21 0.55
N LYS A 177 2.81 -15.39 1.59
CA LYS A 177 2.06 -15.50 2.84
C LYS A 177 0.55 -15.32 2.64
N LEU A 178 0.15 -14.34 1.82
CA LEU A 178 -1.26 -14.03 1.55
C LEU A 178 -1.89 -14.98 0.51
N SER A 179 -1.06 -15.67 -0.27
CA SER A 179 -1.52 -16.52 -1.34
C SER A 179 -2.29 -17.74 -0.77
N PRO A 180 -3.44 -18.10 -1.36
CA PRO A 180 -4.25 -19.24 -0.94
C PRO A 180 -3.59 -20.60 -1.20
N TYR A 181 -2.29 -20.71 -1.51
CA TYR A 181 -1.59 -22.00 -1.54
C TYR A 181 -1.52 -22.67 -0.16
N ASN A 182 -1.83 -21.96 0.94
CA ASN A 182 -2.14 -22.56 2.24
C ASN A 182 -3.55 -23.21 2.32
N CYS A 183 -4.39 -23.11 1.29
CA CYS A 183 -5.67 -23.82 1.16
C CYS A 183 -5.50 -25.24 0.60
N VAL A 184 -4.50 -25.49 -0.26
CA VAL A 184 -4.27 -26.82 -0.86
C VAL A 184 -3.80 -27.85 0.20
N LYS A 185 -3.11 -27.40 1.26
CA LYS A 185 -2.82 -28.28 2.40
C LYS A 185 -4.06 -28.66 3.23
N ARG A 186 -5.13 -27.85 3.18
CA ARG A 186 -6.36 -28.11 3.94
C ARG A 186 -7.27 -29.17 3.28
N GLU A 187 -7.10 -29.42 1.98
CA GLU A 187 -7.78 -30.51 1.27
C GLU A 187 -6.95 -31.79 1.19
N ILE A 188 -5.61 -31.70 1.17
CA ILE A 188 -4.75 -32.90 1.12
C ILE A 188 -4.77 -33.71 2.44
N GLU A 189 -5.12 -33.08 3.58
CA GLU A 189 -5.23 -33.79 4.87
C GLU A 189 -6.65 -34.33 5.16
N LYS A 190 -7.59 -34.19 4.22
CA LYS A 190 -8.94 -34.78 4.33
C LYS A 190 -9.33 -35.54 3.06
N GLU A 191 -8.55 -36.55 2.69
CA GLU A 191 -9.04 -37.79 2.07
C GLU A 191 -7.85 -38.73 1.79
N PRO A 192 -7.91 -40.03 2.17
CA PRO A 192 -6.94 -40.98 1.63
C PRO A 192 -7.21 -41.14 0.14
N CYS A 193 -6.24 -40.74 -0.68
CA CYS A 193 -6.17 -41.04 -2.11
C CYS A 193 -6.57 -42.50 -2.39
N CYS A 194 -7.82 -42.73 -2.75
CA CYS A 194 -8.24 -43.92 -3.49
C CYS A 194 -8.13 -43.61 -4.99
N PHE A 195 -6.91 -43.43 -5.47
CA PHE A 195 -6.65 -43.61 -6.90
C PHE A 195 -6.50 -45.12 -7.14
N PRO A 196 -7.37 -45.75 -7.95
CA PRO A 196 -7.18 -47.14 -8.31
C PRO A 196 -6.01 -47.22 -9.29
N PHE A 197 -4.82 -47.55 -8.77
CA PHE A 197 -3.72 -48.03 -9.61
C PHE A 197 -4.08 -49.44 -10.11
N GLY A 198 -4.88 -49.50 -11.17
CA GLY A 198 -5.09 -50.71 -11.95
C GLY A 198 -3.94 -50.90 -12.93
N ARG A 199 -3.05 -51.86 -12.64
CA ARG A 199 -2.04 -52.36 -13.58
C ARG A 199 -2.70 -52.73 -14.91
N ILE A 200 -2.23 -52.15 -16.00
CA ILE A 200 -2.50 -52.65 -17.36
C ILE A 200 -1.55 -53.83 -17.57
N ASN A 201 -2.01 -55.05 -17.29
CA ASN A 201 -1.36 -56.25 -17.80
C ASN A 201 -2.05 -56.66 -19.11
N SER A 202 -1.21 -56.92 -20.11
CA SER A 202 -1.55 -57.48 -21.41
C SER A 202 -2.18 -58.88 -21.28
N GLY A 203 -3.20 -59.16 -22.10
CA GLY A 203 -3.60 -60.53 -22.43
C GLY A 203 -5.10 -60.86 -22.31
N GLN A 204 -5.71 -61.07 -23.48
CA GLN A 204 -6.77 -62.04 -23.78
C GLN A 204 -8.22 -61.84 -23.24
N THR A 205 -9.10 -61.61 -24.24
CA THR A 205 -10.39 -62.28 -24.53
C THR A 205 -11.62 -62.09 -23.65
N ASN A 206 -12.69 -61.72 -24.37
CA ASN A 206 -14.07 -62.26 -24.33
C ASN A 206 -15.18 -61.54 -23.53
N THR A 207 -16.12 -61.02 -24.34
CA THR A 207 -17.59 -61.16 -24.27
C THR A 207 -18.43 -60.40 -23.24
N LYS A 208 -19.37 -59.61 -23.81
CA LYS A 208 -20.76 -59.29 -23.36
C LYS A 208 -20.85 -58.44 -22.08
N HIS A 209 -21.51 -57.28 -22.07
CA HIS A 209 -22.94 -57.11 -22.30
C HIS A 209 -23.30 -55.67 -22.74
N LYS A 210 -24.29 -55.58 -23.64
CA LYS A 210 -25.10 -54.40 -23.94
C LYS A 210 -26.12 -54.16 -22.82
N GLU A 211 -26.49 -52.89 -22.60
CA GLU A 211 -27.83 -52.34 -22.29
C GLU A 211 -27.60 -50.85 -21.90
N GLU A 212 -27.84 -49.85 -22.76
CA GLU A 212 -29.10 -49.19 -23.19
C GLU A 212 -29.93 -48.49 -22.10
N CYS A 213 -30.38 -47.29 -22.46
CA CYS A 213 -31.46 -46.44 -21.90
C CYS A 213 -31.14 -45.59 -20.64
N ASN A 214 -31.55 -44.32 -20.52
CA ASN A 214 -32.32 -43.45 -21.41
C ASN A 214 -32.21 -41.98 -20.95
N HIS A 215 -32.59 -41.09 -21.86
CA HIS A 215 -32.71 -39.64 -21.75
C HIS A 215 -33.39 -39.08 -20.49
N GLY A 216 -32.87 -37.95 -20.03
CA GLY A 216 -33.57 -36.98 -19.17
C GLY A 216 -33.09 -35.57 -19.50
N SER A 217 -33.93 -34.84 -20.22
CA SER A 217 -33.70 -33.56 -20.87
C SER A 217 -33.56 -32.35 -19.94
N ILE A 218 -32.77 -31.39 -20.45
CA ILE A 218 -32.57 -29.99 -20.07
C ILE A 218 -33.86 -29.26 -19.67
N SER A 219 -33.76 -28.41 -18.64
CA SER A 219 -34.71 -27.31 -18.38
C SER A 219 -33.93 -26.07 -17.94
N TYR A 220 -33.72 -25.15 -18.89
CA TYR A 220 -33.44 -23.74 -18.64
C TYR A 220 -34.70 -23.05 -18.11
N TYR A 221 -34.58 -22.17 -17.12
CA TYR A 221 -35.56 -21.10 -16.90
C TYR A 221 -34.89 -19.73 -16.86
N PRO A 222 -35.53 -18.68 -17.42
CA PRO A 222 -34.89 -17.42 -17.79
C PRO A 222 -35.30 -16.23 -16.90
N LYS A 223 -34.52 -15.15 -17.09
CA LYS A 223 -34.71 -13.74 -16.71
C LYS A 223 -34.63 -13.37 -15.23
#